data_AF-A0A7J4AXA1-F1
#
_entry.id   AF-A0A7J4AXA1-F1
#
_cell.length_a   1.000
_cell.length_b   1.000
_cell.length_c   1.000
_cell.angle_alpha   90.00
_cell.angle_beta   90.00
_cell.angle_gamma   90.00
#
_symmetry.space_group_name_H-M   'P 1'
#
loop_
_entity.id
_entity.type
_entity.pdbx_description
1 polymer ?
#
loop_
_entity_poly.entity_id
_entity_poly.type
_entity_poly.pdbx_seq_one_letter_code
_entity_poly.pdbx_strand_id
1 'polypeptide(L)'
;KIGVEELTQIDVADCFNQAAALIPNIGLNIINRTSGLTVRADTLLRQLFYTFIDNSLRHGKKVSEIQLYYTETEKETILFYEDNGVGIPKENKESIFSESFTTGGSGLGLKLVKKLIQTYGWAIKEDGIPGKGARFSIFVPKQNTQS
;
A
#
# COMPACT_ATOMS: atom_id res chain seq x y z
N LYS A 1 17.26 -2.94 -13.84
CA LYS A 1 15.79 -3.19 -13.82
C LYS A 1 15.39 -3.38 -12.35
N ILE A 2 14.32 -2.74 -11.90
CA ILE A 2 13.75 -3.02 -10.57
C ILE A 2 12.79 -4.20 -10.79
N GLY A 3 12.86 -5.24 -9.94
CA GLY A 3 12.30 -6.57 -10.23
C GLY A 3 13.26 -7.43 -11.06
N VAL A 4 14.35 -7.87 -10.44
CA VAL A 4 15.33 -8.80 -11.06
C VAL A 4 14.96 -10.26 -10.76
N GLU A 5 14.05 -10.46 -9.81
CA GLU A 5 13.58 -11.76 -9.35
C GLU A 5 12.32 -12.18 -10.14
N GLU A 6 12.14 -13.49 -10.26
CA GLU A 6 10.92 -14.07 -10.80
C GLU A 6 9.75 -13.80 -9.84
N LEU A 7 8.60 -13.41 -10.38
CA LEU A 7 7.40 -13.18 -9.56
C LEU A 7 6.88 -14.52 -9.05
N THR A 8 6.68 -14.63 -7.74
CA THR A 8 6.17 -15.82 -7.05
C THR A 8 4.88 -15.50 -6.30
N GLN A 9 4.22 -16.51 -5.74
CA GLN A 9 3.10 -16.29 -4.84
C GLN A 9 3.63 -15.87 -3.47
N ILE A 10 3.27 -14.67 -3.04
CA ILE A 10 3.65 -14.09 -1.75
C ILE A 10 2.42 -14.00 -0.85
N ASP A 11 2.52 -14.53 0.36
CA ASP A 11 1.49 -14.35 1.40
C ASP A 11 1.42 -12.87 1.81
N VAL A 12 0.26 -12.26 1.61
CA VAL A 12 0.05 -10.83 1.86
C VAL A 12 0.11 -10.52 3.35
N ALA A 13 -0.46 -11.40 4.18
CA ALA A 13 -0.55 -11.17 5.61
C ALA A 13 0.85 -11.16 6.24
N ASP A 14 1.66 -12.17 5.94
CA ASP A 14 3.03 -12.30 6.42
C ASP A 14 3.90 -11.16 5.91
N CYS A 15 3.79 -10.82 4.62
CA CYS A 15 4.56 -9.73 4.02
C CYS A 15 4.26 -8.37 4.68
N PHE A 16 2.98 -8.08 4.94
CA PHE A 16 2.56 -6.86 5.62
C PHE A 16 3.04 -6.83 7.08
N ASN A 17 2.91 -7.94 7.80
CA ASN A 17 3.35 -8.05 9.19
C ASN A 17 4.88 -7.84 9.32
N GLN A 18 5.67 -8.38 8.37
CA GLN A 18 7.12 -8.11 8.31
C GLN A 18 7.43 -6.64 8.08
N ALA A 19 6.69 -5.96 7.20
CA ALA A 19 6.87 -4.52 6.96
C ALA A 19 6.54 -3.70 8.21
N ALA A 20 5.44 -4.03 8.89
CA ALA A 20 5.01 -3.39 10.13
C ALA A 20 6.05 -3.56 11.26
N ALA A 21 6.68 -4.73 11.37
CA ALA A 21 7.69 -5.01 12.39
C ALA A 21 8.97 -4.15 12.26
N LEU A 22 9.22 -3.53 11.10
CA LEU A 22 10.36 -2.63 10.89
C LEU A 22 10.12 -1.22 11.47
N ILE A 23 8.89 -0.91 11.84
CA ILE A 23 8.48 0.41 12.31
C ILE A 23 8.44 0.42 13.84
N PRO A 24 8.97 1.46 14.51
CA PRO A 24 8.91 1.56 15.97
C PRO A 24 7.48 1.47 16.50
N ASN A 25 7.25 0.65 17.52
CA ASN A 25 5.94 0.53 18.15
C ASN A 25 5.64 1.78 19.00
N ILE A 26 4.90 2.73 18.41
CA ILE A 26 4.52 4.02 19.02
C ILE A 26 3.04 4.08 19.43
N GLY A 27 2.43 2.94 19.78
CA GLY A 27 1.00 2.87 20.14
C GLY A 27 0.06 2.86 18.93
N LEU A 28 0.57 2.44 17.77
CA LEU A 28 -0.18 2.28 16.54
C LEU A 28 -0.95 0.95 16.55
N ASN A 29 -2.28 1.01 16.36
CA ASN A 29 -3.10 -0.17 16.14
C ASN A 29 -2.97 -0.63 14.68
N ILE A 30 -2.45 -1.83 14.45
CA ILE A 30 -2.33 -2.40 13.09
C ILE A 30 -3.29 -3.57 12.99
N ILE A 31 -4.24 -3.47 12.06
CA ILE A 31 -5.25 -4.51 11.81
C ILE A 31 -5.01 -5.14 10.44
N ASN A 32 -4.68 -6.42 10.42
CA ASN A 32 -4.47 -7.17 9.19
C ASN A 32 -5.56 -8.22 8.99
N ARG A 33 -6.38 -8.07 7.94
CA ARG A 33 -7.48 -8.97 7.56
C ARG A 33 -7.23 -9.58 6.18
N THR A 34 -6.01 -10.00 5.92
CA THR A 34 -5.59 -10.58 4.62
C THR A 34 -5.13 -12.05 4.73
N SER A 35 -5.46 -12.72 5.83
CA SER A 35 -5.12 -14.14 6.01
C SER A 35 -5.71 -14.98 4.86
N GLY A 36 -4.89 -15.86 4.30
CA GLY A 36 -5.24 -16.72 3.16
C GLY A 36 -5.01 -16.08 1.78
N LEU A 37 -4.78 -14.78 1.70
CA LEU A 37 -4.51 -14.11 0.43
C LEU A 37 -3.03 -14.21 0.04
N THR A 38 -2.77 -14.77 -1.13
CA THR A 38 -1.48 -14.65 -1.82
C THR A 38 -1.60 -13.84 -3.11
N VAL A 39 -0.53 -13.14 -3.46
CA VAL A 39 -0.44 -12.34 -4.69
C VAL A 39 0.86 -12.62 -5.45
N ARG A 40 0.80 -12.51 -6.78
CA ARG A 40 1.97 -12.71 -7.64
C ARG A 40 2.88 -11.47 -7.63
N ALA A 41 3.93 -11.50 -6.82
CA ALA A 41 4.87 -10.40 -6.61
C ALA A 41 6.30 -10.93 -6.34
N ASP A 42 7.25 -10.04 -6.09
CA ASP A 42 8.58 -10.38 -5.59
C ASP A 42 8.78 -9.87 -4.16
N THR A 43 10.00 -10.03 -3.63
CA THR A 43 10.37 -9.60 -2.28
C THR A 43 10.20 -8.10 -2.03
N LEU A 44 10.07 -7.28 -3.09
CA LEU A 44 9.84 -5.83 -2.99
C LEU A 44 8.41 -5.47 -2.58
N LEU A 45 7.48 -6.43 -2.54
CA LEU A 45 6.14 -6.19 -1.99
C LEU A 45 6.20 -5.69 -0.54
N ARG A 46 7.16 -6.17 0.26
CA ARG A 46 7.39 -5.70 1.62
C ARG A 46 7.77 -4.22 1.65
N GLN A 47 8.57 -3.76 0.68
CA GLN A 47 8.96 -2.36 0.56
C GLN A 47 7.75 -1.47 0.20
N LEU A 48 6.82 -1.99 -0.61
CA LEU A 48 5.56 -1.29 -0.89
C LEU A 48 4.76 -1.08 0.39
N PHE A 49 4.58 -2.12 1.22
CA PHE A 49 3.87 -1.99 2.50
C PHE A 49 4.59 -1.08 3.49
N TYR A 50 5.91 -1.21 3.63
CA TYR A 50 6.71 -0.32 4.46
C TYR A 50 6.52 1.15 4.06
N THR A 51 6.49 1.42 2.74
CA THR A 51 6.31 2.77 2.21
C THR A 51 4.95 3.36 2.60
N PHE A 52 3.88 2.57 2.58
CA PHE A 52 2.57 3.06 3.04
C PHE A 52 2.57 3.36 4.53
N ILE A 53 3.09 2.45 5.36
CA ILE A 53 3.13 2.63 6.82
C ILE A 53 3.98 3.86 7.19
N ASP A 54 5.17 4.00 6.60
CA ASP A 54 6.04 5.16 6.79
C ASP A 54 5.35 6.47 6.36
N ASN A 55 4.64 6.48 5.23
CA ASN A 55 3.88 7.66 4.80
C ASN A 55 2.75 8.03 5.77
N SER A 56 2.00 7.04 6.28
CA SER A 56 0.95 7.28 7.28
C SER A 56 1.53 7.93 8.52
N LEU A 57 2.67 7.45 9.02
CA LEU A 57 3.32 8.04 10.20
C LEU A 57 3.87 9.46 9.95
N ARG A 58 4.48 9.71 8.79
CA ARG A 58 5.06 11.03 8.47
C ARG A 58 4.02 12.09 8.18
N HIS A 59 2.97 11.73 7.44
CA HIS A 59 2.04 12.70 6.86
C HIS A 59 0.66 12.69 7.51
N GLY A 60 0.27 11.58 8.14
CA GLY A 60 -1.08 11.42 8.67
C GLY A 60 -1.34 12.23 9.94
N LYS A 61 -0.31 12.75 10.62
CA LYS A 61 -0.31 13.64 11.82
C LYS A 61 -0.99 13.11 13.09
N LYS A 62 -2.15 12.48 12.96
CA LYS A 62 -3.02 11.96 14.02
C LYS A 62 -3.27 10.45 13.87
N VAL A 63 -2.41 9.75 13.15
CA VAL A 63 -2.60 8.32 12.89
C VAL A 63 -2.47 7.55 14.19
N SER A 64 -3.49 6.78 14.51
CA SER A 64 -3.49 5.79 15.59
C SER A 64 -3.88 4.40 15.10
N GLU A 65 -4.37 4.28 13.86
CA GLU A 65 -4.80 3.02 13.28
C GLU A 65 -4.44 2.92 11.80
N ILE A 66 -3.97 1.74 11.41
CA ILE A 66 -3.75 1.32 10.03
C ILE A 66 -4.42 -0.03 9.83
N GLN A 67 -5.13 -0.19 8.72
CA GLN A 67 -5.81 -1.44 8.36
C GLN A 67 -5.41 -1.91 6.97
N LEU A 68 -5.24 -3.22 6.83
CA LEU A 68 -5.11 -3.91 5.55
C LEU A 68 -6.22 -4.95 5.42
N TYR A 69 -6.99 -4.89 4.35
CA TYR A 69 -8.11 -5.81 4.08
C TYR A 69 -8.35 -5.93 2.59
N TYR A 70 -9.14 -6.91 2.14
CA TYR A 70 -9.41 -7.08 0.72
C TYR A 70 -10.86 -7.47 0.46
N THR A 71 -11.30 -7.23 -0.77
CA THR A 71 -12.53 -7.79 -1.33
C THR A 71 -12.21 -8.47 -2.65
N GLU A 72 -13.01 -9.45 -3.04
CA GLU A 72 -12.84 -10.13 -4.30
C GLU A 72 -14.06 -9.94 -5.21
N THR A 73 -13.77 -9.88 -6.49
CA THR A 73 -14.75 -9.94 -7.57
C THR A 73 -14.37 -11.07 -8.52
N GLU A 74 -15.21 -11.33 -9.53
CA GLU A 74 -14.88 -12.29 -10.59
C GLU A 74 -13.63 -11.90 -11.40
N LYS A 75 -13.31 -10.59 -11.47
CA LYS A 75 -12.26 -10.05 -12.36
C LYS A 75 -10.95 -9.77 -11.62
N GLU A 76 -11.05 -9.38 -10.36
CA GLU A 76 -9.92 -8.86 -9.59
C GLU A 76 -10.14 -8.97 -8.08
N THR A 77 -9.02 -8.97 -7.37
CA THR A 77 -8.96 -8.77 -5.93
C THR A 77 -8.56 -7.32 -5.68
N ILE A 78 -9.31 -6.64 -4.81
CA ILE A 78 -9.04 -5.26 -4.42
C ILE A 78 -8.49 -5.29 -3.01
N LEU A 79 -7.20 -4.95 -2.87
CA LEU A 79 -6.51 -4.83 -1.59
C LEU A 79 -6.56 -3.37 -1.13
N PHE A 80 -7.07 -3.14 0.08
CA PHE A 80 -7.23 -1.83 0.68
C PHE A 80 -6.23 -1.65 1.80
N TYR A 81 -5.42 -0.61 1.69
CA TYR A 81 -4.65 -0.05 2.78
C TYR A 81 -5.34 1.23 3.24
N GLU A 82 -5.61 1.38 4.53
CA GLU A 82 -6.31 2.54 5.11
C GLU A 82 -5.64 2.99 6.40
N ASP A 83 -5.48 4.32 6.57
CA ASP A 83 -5.12 4.94 7.85
C ASP A 83 -6.21 5.90 8.31
N ASN A 84 -6.20 6.26 9.60
CA ASN A 84 -7.14 7.23 10.18
C ASN A 84 -6.55 8.65 10.33
N GLY A 85 -5.55 8.98 9.52
CA GLY A 85 -4.84 10.26 9.57
C GLY A 85 -5.65 11.44 9.02
N VAL A 86 -4.95 12.51 8.66
CA VAL A 86 -5.56 13.68 8.01
C VAL A 86 -5.95 13.44 6.55
N GLY A 87 -5.52 12.33 5.96
CA GLY A 87 -5.76 12.01 4.55
C GLY A 87 -5.02 12.93 3.57
N ILE A 88 -5.27 12.71 2.28
CA ILE A 88 -4.63 13.44 1.18
C ILE A 88 -5.62 14.47 0.61
N PRO A 89 -5.24 15.75 0.47
CA PRO A 89 -6.07 16.77 -0.17
C PRO A 89 -6.53 16.35 -1.57
N LYS A 90 -7.76 16.71 -1.95
CA LYS A 90 -8.40 16.23 -3.18
C LYS A 90 -7.59 16.59 -4.42
N GLU A 91 -7.04 17.80 -4.44
CA GLU A 91 -6.18 18.36 -5.48
C GLU A 91 -4.86 17.60 -5.66
N ASN A 92 -4.42 16.84 -4.65
CA ASN A 92 -3.15 16.12 -4.67
C ASN A 92 -3.30 14.65 -5.08
N LYS A 93 -4.51 14.07 -5.03
CA LYS A 93 -4.72 12.61 -5.16
C LYS A 93 -4.18 12.00 -6.46
N GLU A 94 -4.30 12.71 -7.57
CA GLU A 94 -3.77 12.23 -8.86
C GLU A 94 -2.26 12.47 -8.97
N SER A 95 -1.77 13.53 -8.35
CA SER A 95 -0.38 13.95 -8.45
C SER A 95 0.55 13.25 -7.47
N ILE A 96 0.07 12.64 -6.37
CA ILE A 96 0.92 11.93 -5.41
C ILE A 96 1.75 10.78 -6.02
N PHE A 97 1.34 10.28 -7.18
CA PHE A 97 2.04 9.26 -7.96
C PHE A 97 2.86 9.84 -9.13
N SER A 98 2.98 11.17 -9.24
CA SER A 98 3.72 11.83 -10.32
C SER A 98 5.21 11.99 -9.97
N GLU A 99 6.05 12.16 -10.99
CA GLU A 99 7.47 12.43 -10.79
C GLU A 99 7.76 13.80 -10.16
N SER A 100 6.83 14.76 -10.28
CA SER A 100 7.00 16.13 -9.79
C SER A 100 6.48 16.37 -8.37
N PHE A 101 5.73 15.43 -7.79
CA PHE A 101 5.13 15.62 -6.47
C PHE A 101 6.11 15.30 -5.33
N THR A 102 6.30 16.28 -4.45
CA THR A 102 7.07 16.13 -3.20
C THR A 102 6.39 16.92 -2.09
N THR A 103 6.28 16.34 -0.89
CA THR A 103 5.73 17.04 0.30
C THR A 103 6.66 16.80 1.48
N GLY A 104 7.78 17.53 1.53
CA GLY A 104 8.68 17.53 2.70
C GLY A 104 9.56 16.27 2.87
N GLY A 105 9.88 15.59 1.76
CA GLY A 105 10.80 14.45 1.70
C GLY A 105 11.31 14.25 0.26
N SER A 106 12.04 13.16 -0.03
CA SER A 106 12.60 12.92 -1.37
C SER A 106 11.54 12.70 -2.46
N GLY A 107 10.27 12.47 -2.08
CA GLY A 107 9.18 12.09 -2.98
C GLY A 107 9.39 10.73 -3.66
N LEU A 108 10.35 9.92 -3.18
CA LEU A 108 10.71 8.66 -3.82
C LEU A 108 9.76 7.49 -3.46
N GLY A 109 9.09 7.56 -2.30
CA GLY A 109 8.28 6.46 -1.78
C GLY A 109 7.12 6.07 -2.71
N LEU A 110 6.15 6.96 -2.92
CA LEU A 110 5.00 6.65 -3.78
C LEU A 110 5.37 6.49 -5.26
N LYS A 111 6.51 7.03 -5.70
CA LYS A 111 7.08 6.75 -7.02
C LYS A 111 7.52 5.29 -7.13
N LEU A 112 8.21 4.77 -6.12
CA LEU A 112 8.57 3.35 -6.05
C LEU A 112 7.33 2.47 -6.02
N VAL A 113 6.33 2.80 -5.19
CA VAL A 113 5.05 2.08 -5.15
C VAL A 113 4.43 2.01 -6.54
N LYS A 114 4.30 3.14 -7.24
CA LYS A 114 3.75 3.15 -8.61
C LYS A 114 4.50 2.23 -9.54
N LYS A 115 5.83 2.24 -9.49
CA LYS A 115 6.67 1.38 -10.32
C LYS A 115 6.46 -0.10 -10.01
N LEU A 116 6.39 -0.48 -8.74
CA LEU A 116 6.14 -1.86 -8.31
C LEU A 116 4.75 -2.33 -8.78
N ILE A 117 3.71 -1.51 -8.53
CA ILE A 117 2.34 -1.76 -9.00
C ILE A 117 2.32 -2.02 -10.52
N GLN A 118 2.98 -1.16 -11.30
CA GLN A 118 3.09 -1.34 -12.75
C GLN A 118 3.87 -2.60 -13.15
N THR A 119 4.98 -2.90 -12.47
CA THR A 119 5.79 -4.11 -12.71
C THR A 119 5.00 -5.38 -12.45
N TYR A 120 4.14 -5.41 -11.44
CA TYR A 120 3.28 -6.55 -11.14
C TYR A 120 2.03 -6.63 -12.05
N GLY A 121 1.80 -5.61 -12.89
CA GLY A 121 0.62 -5.51 -13.73
C GLY A 121 -0.66 -5.22 -12.96
N TRP A 122 -0.54 -4.52 -11.83
CA TRP A 122 -1.65 -4.10 -10.97
C TRP A 122 -2.00 -2.63 -11.25
N ALA A 123 -3.11 -2.16 -10.67
CA ALA A 123 -3.42 -0.73 -10.63
C ALA A 123 -3.54 -0.25 -9.18
N ILE A 124 -3.42 1.06 -8.97
CA ILE A 124 -3.58 1.69 -7.66
C ILE A 124 -4.33 3.01 -7.80
N LYS A 125 -5.18 3.30 -6.81
CA LYS A 125 -5.88 4.58 -6.66
C LYS A 125 -5.84 5.01 -5.20
N GLU A 126 -5.73 6.31 -4.95
CA GLU A 126 -6.06 6.87 -3.65
C GLU A 126 -7.49 7.43 -3.66
N ASP A 127 -8.32 6.94 -2.76
CA ASP A 127 -9.74 7.21 -2.71
C ASP A 127 -10.28 7.35 -1.27
N GLY A 128 -9.40 7.75 -0.35
CA GLY A 128 -9.75 8.14 1.02
C GLY A 128 -10.49 9.48 1.07
N ILE A 129 -10.87 9.91 2.27
CA ILE A 129 -11.60 11.18 2.46
C ILE A 129 -10.69 12.15 3.23
N PRO A 130 -10.38 13.34 2.69
CA PRO A 130 -9.63 14.35 3.42
C PRO A 130 -10.23 14.61 4.81
N GLY A 131 -9.38 14.64 5.83
CA GLY A 131 -9.75 14.76 7.24
C GLY A 131 -10.13 13.46 7.94
N LYS A 132 -10.40 12.37 7.20
CA LYS A 132 -10.78 11.06 7.76
C LYS A 132 -9.71 9.99 7.63
N GLY A 133 -8.76 10.15 6.70
CA GLY A 133 -7.73 9.15 6.46
C GLY A 133 -7.29 9.08 5.01
N ALA A 134 -6.16 8.44 4.75
CA ALA A 134 -5.78 8.02 3.41
C ALA A 134 -6.28 6.60 3.15
N ARG A 135 -6.76 6.33 1.93
CA ARG A 135 -7.09 4.96 1.50
C ARG A 135 -6.50 4.69 0.13
N PHE A 136 -5.66 3.67 0.05
CA PHE A 136 -5.10 3.18 -1.19
C PHE A 136 -5.80 1.87 -1.57
N SER A 137 -6.47 1.90 -2.72
CA SER A 137 -7.11 0.74 -3.34
C SER A 137 -6.19 0.17 -4.41
N ILE A 138 -5.73 -1.06 -4.24
CA ILE A 138 -4.81 -1.77 -5.13
C ILE A 138 -5.58 -2.87 -5.85
N PHE A 139 -5.62 -2.80 -7.17
CA PHE A 139 -6.38 -3.67 -8.04
C PHE A 139 -5.45 -4.75 -8.60
N VAL A 140 -5.64 -5.98 -8.11
CA VAL A 140 -4.84 -7.15 -8.49
C VAL A 140 -5.66 -8.04 -9.40
N PRO A 141 -5.27 -8.24 -10.68
CA PRO A 141 -6.00 -9.13 -11.58
C PRO A 141 -6.19 -10.52 -10.97
N LYS A 142 -7.35 -11.16 -11.15
CA LYS A 142 -7.67 -12.44 -10.45
C LYS A 142 -6.64 -13.55 -10.71
N GLN A 143 -6.06 -13.58 -11.93
CA GLN A 143 -4.98 -14.52 -12.29
C GLN A 143 -3.67 -14.32 -11.50
N ASN A 144 -3.52 -13.19 -10.81
CA ASN A 144 -2.38 -12.84 -9.97
C ASN A 144 -2.68 -13.05 -8.48
N THR A 145 -3.82 -13.63 -8.11
CA THR A 145 -4.20 -13.86 -6.70
C THR A 145 -4.64 -15.30 -6.45
N GLN A 146 -4.44 -15.78 -5.23
CA GLN A 146 -5.05 -17.00 -4.69
C GLN A 146 -5.56 -16.68 -3.29
N SER A 147 -6.73 -17.21 -2.92
CA SER A 147 -7.43 -16.90 -1.68
C SER A 147 -8.27 -18.07 -1.21
#